data_AF-A0A4V6AT01-F1
#
_entry.id   AF-A0A4V6AT01-F1
#
_cell.length_a   1.000
_cell.length_b   1.000
_cell.length_c   1.000
_cell.angle_alpha   90.00
_cell.angle_beta   90.00
_cell.angle_gamma   90.00
#
_symmetry.space_group_name_H-M   'P 1'
#
loop_
_entity.id
_entity.type
_entity.pdbx_description
1 polymer ?
#
loop_
_entity_poly.entity_id
_entity_poly.type
_entity_poly.pdbx_seq_one_letter_code
_entity_poly.pdbx_strand_id
1 'polypeptide(L)'
;MVPPVAQCVHVSMACVTLGSEVLVPVPVSLELPECAALSCQQNSRCMEEALTGHLVCQCLPGYQKFSDQCLSMNPCLQRVCHVRASCVHTGPNQHRCTCNEGYSGDGRVCMAIDQCQTGQGGCAAESTRCVYDGPGMSHCECLPGFHHLSNGSCSRTDVCRPDSCDKNAKCRTVGTGQVECTCLQGYLGNGKVCYGNIIQRLNSLNTEPGGQWSGQLSNAISLFGSVSWSLQNLGPFTLFVPINKGFRGTSVKTLTADQSKAKYLCKMHLVAGVMPFDTLKKTDVFYTLTGKSAETDTAEGVRQAEWKPEGVRQAEWKPEGVRQAEWKPEGDALMKIRIHGSRKKGTIAQSDIIASNGMIHIINKLMDSVAATVESNAQENLMKIVSDYGKFDKFESLLQGHNKLVELLRNHIVPSTALDVFNAVSSPRIVTMANQVLTINVTENGQILVNGAVVLEAAVEAKNGRLYVLDGVLTPSSIKPVLPHRCDINETKAIKGPCVSCSKLKVSQCSSGVFTGTSIYGCLYIMPISSLTTNGFPATGCSALCNTTVMTPACCKGFYGPDCTPCPGGHLAPCSGRGVEDICVMSSCW
;
A
#
# COMPACT_ATOMS: atom_id res chain seq x y z
N MET A 1 -22.16 29.35 -49.49
CA MET A 1 -21.88 30.74 -49.92
C MET A 1 -20.45 30.79 -50.41
N VAL A 2 -20.22 31.31 -51.62
CA VAL A 2 -18.98 32.00 -52.05
C VAL A 2 -18.51 32.91 -50.89
N PRO A 3 -17.20 33.17 -50.59
CA PRO A 3 -16.07 33.26 -51.54
C PRO A 3 -14.70 32.74 -51.05
N PRO A 4 -13.71 32.70 -51.96
CA PRO A 4 -12.38 33.25 -51.76
C PRO A 4 -12.36 34.77 -52.03
N VAL A 5 -11.81 35.54 -51.09
CA VAL A 5 -11.37 36.95 -51.16
C VAL A 5 -9.85 36.86 -50.97
N ALA A 6 -8.93 37.57 -51.62
CA ALA A 6 -8.88 38.86 -52.28
C ALA A 6 -7.64 38.80 -53.22
N GLN A 7 -7.61 39.45 -54.40
CA GLN A 7 -7.17 40.85 -54.61
C GLN A 7 -5.72 41.10 -54.16
N CYS A 8 -4.90 41.95 -54.76
CA CYS A 8 -4.88 42.87 -55.89
C CYS A 8 -3.53 43.58 -55.73
N VAL A 9 -2.86 44.04 -56.79
CA VAL A 9 -2.17 45.36 -56.84
C VAL A 9 -2.05 45.71 -58.35
N HIS A 10 -2.82 46.67 -58.90
CA HIS A 10 -2.59 48.14 -58.98
C HIS A 10 -1.30 48.54 -59.73
N VAL A 11 -1.18 49.57 -60.59
CA VAL A 11 -2.07 50.52 -61.28
C VAL A 11 -1.18 51.47 -62.13
N SER A 12 -1.76 52.10 -63.15
CA SER A 12 -1.36 53.37 -63.83
C SER A 12 -0.20 53.40 -64.82
N MET A 13 -0.48 53.74 -66.09
CA MET A 13 -0.47 55.13 -66.58
C MET A 13 -0.97 55.25 -68.04
N ALA A 14 -1.88 56.21 -68.26
CA ALA A 14 -2.27 56.81 -69.55
C ALA A 14 -1.09 57.59 -70.18
N CYS A 15 -1.06 58.15 -71.38
CA CYS A 15 -1.98 58.65 -72.40
C CYS A 15 -1.09 58.80 -73.68
N VAL A 16 -1.54 58.84 -74.93
CA VAL A 16 -2.03 60.05 -75.62
C VAL A 16 -2.59 59.63 -76.99
N THR A 17 -3.72 60.24 -77.30
CA THR A 17 -4.48 60.32 -78.54
C THR A 17 -3.68 60.76 -79.77
N LEU A 18 -4.08 60.32 -80.97
CA LEU A 18 -4.48 61.18 -82.10
C LEU A 18 -4.71 60.31 -83.34
N GLY A 19 -5.70 60.70 -84.14
CA GLY A 19 -5.71 60.37 -85.57
C GLY A 19 -6.64 59.24 -85.94
N SER A 20 -7.85 59.62 -86.33
CA SER A 20 -8.75 58.83 -87.14
C SER A 20 -8.02 58.25 -88.35
N GLU A 21 -7.87 56.93 -88.42
CA GLU A 21 -7.74 56.22 -89.69
C GLU A 21 -8.69 55.03 -89.67
N VAL A 22 -9.79 55.22 -90.41
CA VAL A 22 -10.59 54.13 -90.93
C VAL A 22 -9.67 53.30 -91.81
N LEU A 23 -9.06 52.25 -91.25
CA LEU A 23 -8.61 51.13 -92.05
C LEU A 23 -9.78 50.18 -92.16
N VAL A 24 -10.59 50.46 -93.19
CA VAL A 24 -11.41 49.45 -93.87
C VAL A 24 -10.59 48.16 -93.89
N PRO A 25 -11.07 47.00 -93.38
CA PRO A 25 -10.45 45.76 -93.78
C PRO A 25 -10.58 45.73 -95.30
N VAL A 26 -9.46 45.94 -96.00
CA VAL A 26 -9.37 45.78 -97.45
C VAL A 26 -10.08 44.47 -97.73
N PRO A 27 -11.19 44.48 -98.49
CA PRO A 27 -11.84 43.24 -98.82
C PRO A 27 -10.83 42.48 -99.64
N VAL A 28 -10.52 41.28 -99.16
CA VAL A 28 -9.92 40.23 -99.95
C VAL A 28 -8.47 40.58 -100.29
N SER A 29 -7.52 40.04 -99.52
CA SER A 29 -6.35 39.50 -100.21
C SER A 29 -6.95 38.48 -101.17
N LEU A 30 -7.18 38.92 -102.41
CA LEU A 30 -7.36 38.01 -103.53
C LEU A 30 -6.19 37.07 -103.32
N GLU A 31 -6.46 35.79 -103.05
CA GLU A 31 -5.43 34.82 -103.40
C GLU A 31 -5.09 35.20 -104.83
N LEU A 32 -3.83 35.62 -105.06
CA LEU A 32 -3.31 35.75 -106.41
C LEU A 32 -3.87 34.54 -107.16
N PRO A 33 -4.54 34.69 -108.31
CA PRO A 33 -5.18 33.56 -108.99
C PRO A 33 -4.22 32.36 -109.13
N GLU A 34 -2.92 32.66 -109.19
CA GLU A 34 -1.80 31.73 -109.19
C GLU A 34 -1.62 30.92 -107.88
N CYS A 35 -1.92 31.47 -106.69
CA CYS A 35 -1.96 30.71 -105.42
C CYS A 35 -3.20 29.81 -105.30
N ALA A 36 -4.36 30.26 -105.79
CA ALA A 36 -5.58 29.44 -105.81
C ALA A 36 -5.42 28.23 -106.75
N ALA A 37 -4.67 28.40 -107.84
CA ALA A 37 -4.30 27.31 -108.76
C ALA A 37 -3.31 26.29 -108.15
N LEU A 38 -2.50 26.70 -107.16
CA LEU A 38 -1.48 25.86 -106.54
C LEU A 38 -2.04 24.82 -105.54
N SER A 39 -3.32 24.96 -105.13
CA SER A 39 -4.06 24.02 -104.24
C SER A 39 -3.24 23.55 -103.02
N CYS A 40 -2.73 24.50 -102.24
CA CYS A 40 -1.92 24.20 -101.05
C CYS A 40 -2.69 23.36 -100.01
N GLN A 41 -2.08 22.28 -99.54
CA GLN A 41 -2.70 21.35 -98.59
C GLN A 41 -2.84 21.94 -97.17
N GLN A 42 -3.67 21.31 -96.33
CA GLN A 42 -3.96 21.79 -94.97
C GLN A 42 -2.66 22.03 -94.15
N ASN A 43 -2.64 23.13 -93.39
CA ASN A 43 -1.50 23.60 -92.59
C ASN A 43 -0.28 24.11 -93.39
N SER A 44 -0.52 24.58 -94.61
CA SER A 44 0.45 25.34 -95.41
C SER A 44 -0.13 26.67 -95.86
N ARG A 45 0.73 27.61 -96.23
CA ARG A 45 0.35 28.89 -96.83
C ARG A 45 1.13 29.08 -98.12
N CYS A 46 0.48 29.70 -99.11
CA CYS A 46 1.15 30.11 -100.34
C CYS A 46 2.00 31.35 -100.05
N MET A 47 3.26 31.33 -100.45
CA MET A 47 4.10 32.53 -100.42
C MET A 47 5.09 32.54 -101.58
N GLU A 48 5.55 33.73 -101.91
CA GLU A 48 6.56 33.95 -102.94
C GLU A 48 7.96 33.69 -102.37
N GLU A 49 8.72 32.81 -103.03
CA GLU A 49 10.08 32.47 -102.61
C GLU A 49 11.03 33.64 -102.91
N ALA A 50 11.66 34.17 -101.85
CA ALA A 50 12.38 35.44 -101.88
C ALA A 50 13.57 35.55 -102.87
N LEU A 51 14.08 34.42 -103.37
CA LEU A 51 15.23 34.38 -104.29
C LEU A 51 14.85 34.18 -105.75
N THR A 52 13.68 33.58 -106.01
CA THR A 52 13.28 33.13 -107.36
C THR A 52 11.99 33.82 -107.83
N GLY A 53 11.21 34.42 -106.92
CA GLY A 53 9.90 35.00 -107.24
C GLY A 53 8.82 33.95 -107.54
N HIS A 54 9.12 32.65 -107.37
CA HIS A 54 8.17 31.58 -107.63
C HIS A 54 7.22 31.38 -106.44
N LEU A 55 5.93 31.19 -106.73
CA LEU A 55 4.93 30.87 -105.73
C LEU A 55 5.05 29.41 -105.28
N VAL A 56 5.25 29.20 -103.98
CA VAL A 56 5.40 27.87 -103.37
C VAL A 56 4.52 27.73 -102.12
N CYS A 57 3.98 26.53 -101.90
CA CYS A 57 3.31 26.20 -100.64
C CYS A 57 4.35 25.91 -99.55
N GLN A 58 4.42 26.76 -98.53
CA GLN A 58 5.27 26.56 -97.36
C GLN A 58 4.44 26.18 -96.14
N CYS A 59 4.91 25.20 -95.35
CA CYS A 59 4.23 24.79 -94.13
C CYS A 59 4.15 25.93 -93.11
N LEU A 60 3.04 25.99 -92.37
CA LEU A 60 2.85 26.93 -91.27
C LEU A 60 3.89 26.71 -90.15
N PRO A 61 4.20 27.72 -89.33
CA PRO A 61 5.13 27.56 -88.21
C PRO A 61 4.73 26.38 -87.30
N GLY A 62 5.71 25.52 -86.98
CA GLY A 62 5.49 24.30 -86.20
C GLY A 62 5.05 23.06 -87.02
N TYR A 63 5.00 23.18 -88.35
CA TYR A 63 4.79 22.08 -89.29
C TYR A 63 6.01 21.89 -90.20
N GLN A 64 6.32 20.64 -90.54
CA GLN A 64 7.41 20.27 -91.42
C GLN A 64 6.85 19.59 -92.68
N LYS A 65 7.45 19.92 -93.83
CA LYS A 65 7.07 19.34 -95.12
C LYS A 65 7.55 17.90 -95.18
N PHE A 66 6.61 16.97 -95.32
CA PHE A 66 6.89 15.56 -95.54
C PHE A 66 6.16 15.13 -96.82
N SER A 67 6.93 14.91 -97.90
CA SER A 67 6.39 14.79 -99.25
C SER A 67 5.58 16.06 -99.61
N ASP A 68 4.29 15.93 -99.94
CA ASP A 68 3.38 17.04 -100.26
C ASP A 68 2.45 17.45 -99.11
N GLN A 69 2.63 16.89 -97.91
CA GLN A 69 1.84 17.20 -96.71
C GLN A 69 2.65 17.97 -95.67
N CYS A 70 2.00 18.94 -95.03
CA CYS A 70 2.57 19.65 -93.88
C CYS A 70 2.11 18.97 -92.59
N LEU A 71 3.00 18.17 -92.00
CA LEU A 71 2.74 17.44 -90.76
C LEU A 71 3.25 18.24 -89.57
N SER A 72 2.52 18.19 -88.45
CA SER A 72 2.94 18.86 -87.22
C SER A 72 4.29 18.33 -86.78
N MET A 73 5.27 19.21 -86.57
CA MET A 73 6.55 18.83 -85.99
C MET A 73 6.30 18.25 -84.62
N ASN A 74 6.79 17.03 -84.38
CA ASN A 74 6.64 16.34 -83.10
C ASN A 74 7.91 16.51 -82.27
N PRO A 75 7.91 17.35 -81.22
CA PRO A 75 9.09 17.57 -80.38
C PRO A 75 9.50 16.31 -79.61
N CYS A 76 8.59 15.35 -79.40
CA CYS A 76 8.85 14.12 -78.64
C CYS A 76 9.79 13.13 -79.36
N LEU A 77 10.07 13.33 -80.65
CA LEU A 77 11.09 12.58 -81.38
C LEU A 77 12.51 13.00 -81.00
N GLN A 78 12.65 14.09 -80.25
CA GLN A 78 13.89 14.55 -79.62
C GLN A 78 13.84 14.37 -78.10
N ARG A 79 14.99 14.40 -77.42
CA ARG A 79 15.08 14.27 -75.96
C ARG A 79 14.73 15.60 -75.24
N VAL A 80 13.47 16.03 -75.37
CA VAL A 80 12.98 17.31 -74.82
C VAL A 80 12.40 17.19 -73.40
N CYS A 81 11.99 15.99 -72.98
CA CYS A 81 11.51 15.68 -71.63
C CYS A 81 12.58 14.99 -70.79
N HIS A 82 12.39 14.95 -69.47
CA HIS A 82 13.25 14.19 -68.56
C HIS A 82 13.29 12.70 -68.95
N VAL A 83 14.39 11.99 -68.66
CA VAL A 83 14.54 10.55 -68.97
C VAL A 83 13.51 9.66 -68.24
N ARG A 84 12.95 10.16 -67.13
CA ARG A 84 11.86 9.53 -66.36
C ARG A 84 10.51 10.19 -66.59
N ALA A 85 10.30 10.83 -67.75
CA ALA A 85 9.03 11.42 -68.14
C ALA A 85 8.60 10.93 -69.53
N SER A 86 7.29 10.81 -69.71
CA SER A 86 6.66 10.51 -70.98
C SER A 86 6.30 11.80 -71.70
N CYS A 87 6.64 11.87 -72.99
CA CYS A 87 6.32 13.01 -73.83
C CYS A 87 5.06 12.72 -74.65
N VAL A 88 4.06 13.61 -74.56
CA VAL A 88 2.85 13.55 -75.37
C VAL A 88 2.82 14.74 -76.32
N HIS A 89 2.67 14.46 -77.62
CA HIS A 89 2.49 15.47 -78.66
C HIS A 89 1.09 16.05 -78.59
N THR A 90 0.95 17.34 -78.30
CA THR A 90 -0.36 18.00 -78.07
C THR A 90 -0.78 18.94 -79.19
N GLY A 91 0.12 19.24 -80.12
CA GLY A 91 -0.15 20.14 -81.24
C GLY A 91 1.12 20.51 -82.02
N PRO A 92 1.04 21.40 -83.02
CA PRO A 92 2.16 21.74 -83.89
C PRO A 92 3.34 22.31 -83.11
N ASN A 93 4.46 21.57 -83.07
CA ASN A 93 5.63 21.88 -82.24
C ASN A 93 5.32 22.08 -80.74
N GLN A 94 4.20 21.52 -80.25
CA GLN A 94 3.77 21.60 -78.85
C GLN A 94 3.76 20.21 -78.23
N HIS A 95 4.26 20.12 -77.00
CA HIS A 95 4.35 18.87 -76.26
C HIS A 95 4.05 19.10 -74.78
N ARG A 96 3.62 18.03 -74.10
CA ARG A 96 3.50 17.98 -72.65
C ARG A 96 4.32 16.81 -72.11
N CYS A 97 5.19 17.10 -71.15
CA CYS A 97 5.93 16.07 -70.42
C CYS A 97 5.16 15.70 -69.15
N THR A 98 5.06 14.42 -68.85
CA THR A 98 4.48 13.92 -67.60
C THR A 98 5.46 12.95 -66.96
N CYS A 99 5.81 13.14 -65.69
CA CYS A 99 6.68 12.19 -64.99
C CYS A 99 6.07 10.79 -64.97
N ASN A 100 6.93 9.78 -65.13
CA ASN A 100 6.54 8.38 -65.06
C ASN A 100 6.10 8.02 -63.63
N GLU A 101 5.39 6.91 -63.49
CA GLU A 101 4.93 6.40 -62.20
C GLU A 101 6.10 6.27 -61.20
N GLY A 102 5.86 6.70 -59.95
CA GLY A 102 6.87 6.75 -58.89
C GLY A 102 7.77 7.99 -58.88
N TYR A 103 7.56 8.94 -59.82
CA TYR A 103 8.30 10.21 -59.88
C TYR A 103 7.36 11.42 -59.85
N SER A 104 7.79 12.51 -59.22
CA SER A 104 7.05 13.78 -59.14
C SER A 104 7.86 14.93 -59.73
N GLY A 105 7.15 15.91 -60.29
CA GLY A 105 7.75 17.10 -60.91
C GLY A 105 6.95 17.61 -62.09
N ASP A 106 7.56 18.47 -62.90
CA ASP A 106 6.93 19.17 -64.02
C ASP A 106 7.11 18.45 -65.38
N GLY A 107 7.68 17.23 -65.35
CA GLY A 107 7.97 16.44 -66.56
C GLY A 107 9.29 16.80 -67.27
N ARG A 108 9.87 17.97 -66.96
CA ARG A 108 11.24 18.35 -67.39
C ARG A 108 12.26 18.00 -66.32
N VAL A 109 11.86 18.08 -65.06
CA VAL A 109 12.57 17.56 -63.90
C VAL A 109 11.63 16.60 -63.19
N CYS A 110 12.05 15.34 -63.05
CA CYS A 110 11.29 14.33 -62.33
C CYS A 110 12.15 13.72 -61.23
N MET A 111 11.76 13.95 -59.99
CA MET A 111 12.42 13.42 -58.79
C MET A 111 11.70 12.16 -58.32
N ALA A 112 12.46 11.18 -57.82
CA ALA A 112 11.88 9.97 -57.27
C ALA A 112 11.05 10.30 -56.03
N ILE A 113 9.85 9.72 -55.94
CA ILE A 113 8.99 9.90 -54.77
C ILE A 113 9.44 8.90 -53.71
N ASP A 114 9.96 9.41 -52.60
CA ASP A 114 10.21 8.62 -51.40
C ASP A 114 8.95 8.53 -50.55
N GLN A 115 8.26 7.38 -50.61
CA GLN A 115 7.06 7.13 -49.83
C GLN A 115 7.31 7.21 -48.32
N CYS A 116 8.52 6.89 -47.83
CA CYS A 116 8.81 6.95 -46.40
C CYS A 116 8.81 8.39 -45.86
N GLN A 117 9.04 9.38 -46.71
CA GLN A 117 8.98 10.80 -46.32
C GLN A 117 7.55 11.34 -46.26
N THR A 118 6.58 10.62 -46.82
CA THR A 118 5.17 11.02 -46.86
C THR A 118 4.33 10.04 -46.05
N GLY A 119 3.90 10.44 -44.84
CA GLY A 119 3.08 9.57 -43.99
C GLY A 119 3.75 8.23 -43.60
N GLN A 120 5.08 8.23 -43.47
CA GLN A 120 5.91 7.05 -43.14
C GLN A 120 5.68 5.84 -44.07
N GLY A 121 5.34 6.08 -45.34
CA GLY A 121 5.03 5.01 -46.31
C GLY A 121 3.83 4.15 -45.92
N GLY A 122 2.94 4.65 -45.06
CA GLY A 122 1.82 3.88 -44.52
C GLY A 122 2.18 2.93 -43.37
N CYS A 123 3.41 2.99 -42.87
CA CYS A 123 3.89 2.17 -41.75
C CYS A 123 3.43 2.70 -40.39
N ALA A 124 3.28 1.80 -39.41
CA ALA A 124 2.92 2.14 -38.03
C ALA A 124 4.13 2.68 -37.24
N ALA A 125 4.08 3.93 -36.81
CA ALA A 125 5.21 4.65 -36.20
C ALA A 125 5.84 3.95 -34.97
N GLU A 126 5.06 3.24 -34.17
CA GLU A 126 5.49 2.68 -32.87
C GLU A 126 6.09 1.26 -32.97
N SER A 127 5.87 0.55 -34.08
CA SER A 127 6.22 -0.87 -34.21
C SER A 127 6.93 -1.23 -35.51
N THR A 128 7.06 -0.30 -36.45
CA THR A 128 7.68 -0.54 -37.76
C THR A 128 8.66 0.56 -38.17
N ARG A 129 9.57 0.20 -39.07
CA ARG A 129 10.44 1.10 -39.82
C ARG A 129 10.08 1.00 -41.30
N CYS A 130 9.90 2.15 -41.95
CA CYS A 130 9.72 2.22 -43.40
C CYS A 130 11.06 2.06 -44.11
N VAL A 131 11.10 1.22 -45.15
CA VAL A 131 12.25 1.00 -46.01
C VAL A 131 11.88 1.40 -47.44
N TYR A 132 12.71 2.24 -48.04
CA TYR A 132 12.53 2.71 -49.43
C TYR A 132 13.09 1.67 -50.40
N ASP A 133 12.21 1.07 -51.21
CA ASP A 133 12.57 0.03 -52.19
C ASP A 133 12.83 0.60 -53.59
N GLY A 134 12.36 1.83 -53.84
CA GLY A 134 12.50 2.48 -55.12
C GLY A 134 11.49 3.60 -55.33
N PRO A 135 11.56 4.30 -56.47
CA PRO A 135 10.69 5.43 -56.76
C PRO A 135 9.21 5.04 -56.64
N GLY A 136 8.50 5.63 -55.68
CA GLY A 136 7.12 5.28 -55.40
C GLY A 136 6.90 3.88 -54.85
N MET A 137 7.90 3.24 -54.23
CA MET A 137 7.79 1.91 -53.59
C MET A 137 8.46 1.89 -52.22
N SER A 138 7.78 1.30 -51.23
CA SER A 138 8.30 1.10 -49.87
C SER A 138 7.66 -0.11 -49.21
N HIS A 139 8.34 -0.70 -48.23
CA HIS A 139 7.76 -1.70 -47.33
C HIS A 139 8.04 -1.37 -45.86
N CYS A 140 7.31 -2.02 -44.96
CA CYS A 140 7.44 -1.86 -43.51
C CYS A 140 8.13 -3.07 -42.90
N GLU A 141 9.23 -2.85 -42.19
CA GLU A 141 9.90 -3.87 -41.37
C GLU A 141 9.55 -3.69 -39.89
N CYS A 142 9.31 -4.77 -39.16
CA CYS A 142 9.07 -4.69 -37.72
C CYS A 142 10.33 -4.22 -36.98
N LEU A 143 10.16 -3.37 -35.96
CA LEU A 143 11.25 -3.01 -35.06
C LEU A 143 11.74 -4.23 -34.25
N PRO A 144 13.00 -4.24 -33.76
CA PRO A 144 13.49 -5.31 -32.91
C PRO A 144 12.56 -5.57 -31.71
N GLY A 145 12.19 -6.83 -31.48
CA GLY A 145 11.24 -7.22 -30.43
C GLY A 145 9.77 -7.18 -30.87
N PHE A 146 9.48 -7.00 -32.15
CA PHE A 146 8.17 -7.17 -32.76
C PHE A 146 8.22 -8.26 -33.85
N HIS A 147 7.09 -8.93 -34.10
CA HIS A 147 6.92 -9.94 -35.14
C HIS A 147 5.74 -9.60 -36.05
N HIS A 148 5.81 -10.04 -37.30
CA HIS A 148 4.74 -9.83 -38.28
C HIS A 148 3.51 -10.68 -37.92
N LEU A 149 2.35 -10.05 -37.92
CA LEU A 149 1.04 -10.71 -37.91
C LEU A 149 0.57 -10.98 -39.35
N SER A 150 -0.36 -11.91 -39.52
CA SER A 150 -0.94 -12.30 -40.82
C SER A 150 -1.62 -11.16 -41.59
N ASN A 151 -1.91 -10.03 -40.93
CA ASN A 151 -2.51 -8.83 -41.52
C ASN A 151 -1.49 -7.74 -41.91
N GLY A 152 -0.18 -8.02 -41.84
CA GLY A 152 0.88 -7.04 -42.15
C GLY A 152 1.17 -6.05 -41.01
N SER A 153 0.51 -6.17 -39.85
CA SER A 153 0.81 -5.39 -38.65
C SER A 153 1.90 -6.04 -37.81
N CYS A 154 2.66 -5.24 -37.05
CA CYS A 154 3.70 -5.73 -36.14
C CYS A 154 3.18 -5.75 -34.70
N SER A 155 3.29 -6.92 -34.05
CA SER A 155 2.96 -7.09 -32.62
C SER A 155 4.20 -7.36 -31.80
N ARG A 156 4.22 -6.88 -30.57
CA ARG A 156 5.34 -7.10 -29.65
C ARG A 156 5.53 -8.60 -29.44
N THR A 157 6.75 -9.09 -29.62
CA THR A 157 7.10 -10.48 -29.38
C THR A 157 7.03 -10.73 -27.89
N ASP A 158 6.08 -11.58 -27.48
CA ASP A 158 6.02 -12.02 -26.09
C ASP A 158 7.19 -12.97 -25.81
N VAL A 159 8.11 -12.53 -24.96
CA VAL A 159 9.30 -13.29 -24.59
C VAL A 159 9.00 -14.20 -23.39
N CYS A 160 7.80 -14.10 -22.81
CA CYS A 160 7.35 -14.95 -21.72
C CYS A 160 7.13 -16.39 -22.21
N ARG A 161 8.01 -17.28 -21.77
CA ARG A 161 7.90 -18.75 -21.90
C ARG A 161 7.51 -19.38 -20.56
N PRO A 162 7.00 -20.63 -20.52
CA PRO A 162 6.68 -21.32 -19.27
C PRO A 162 7.82 -21.31 -18.24
N ASP A 163 9.07 -21.40 -18.69
CA ASP A 163 10.26 -21.39 -17.82
C ASP A 163 10.83 -19.98 -17.55
N SER A 164 10.17 -18.93 -18.04
CA SER A 164 10.67 -17.56 -17.87
C SER A 164 10.53 -17.05 -16.43
N CYS A 165 9.53 -17.51 -15.69
CA CYS A 165 9.31 -17.11 -14.30
C CYS A 165 8.98 -18.36 -13.46
N ASP A 166 8.92 -18.19 -12.14
CA ASP A 166 8.36 -19.24 -11.27
C ASP A 166 6.94 -19.59 -11.75
N LYS A 167 6.54 -20.86 -11.62
CA LYS A 167 5.17 -21.31 -11.91
C LYS A 167 4.09 -20.52 -11.14
N ASN A 168 4.47 -19.93 -10.00
CA ASN A 168 3.63 -19.08 -9.17
C ASN A 168 3.92 -17.58 -9.38
N ALA A 169 4.39 -17.18 -10.55
CA ALA A 169 4.61 -15.78 -10.91
C ALA A 169 3.94 -15.42 -12.24
N LYS A 170 3.51 -14.17 -12.35
CA LYS A 170 3.07 -13.56 -13.60
C LYS A 170 4.30 -13.02 -14.34
N CYS A 171 4.44 -13.41 -15.60
CA CYS A 171 5.45 -12.87 -16.51
C CYS A 171 4.89 -11.69 -17.30
N ARG A 172 5.68 -10.62 -17.44
CA ARG A 172 5.40 -9.47 -18.30
C ARG A 172 6.63 -9.10 -19.12
N THR A 173 6.45 -8.91 -20.42
CA THR A 173 7.51 -8.39 -21.30
C THR A 173 7.63 -6.87 -21.11
N VAL A 174 8.75 -6.40 -20.54
CA VAL A 174 8.98 -4.96 -20.22
C VAL A 174 9.91 -4.26 -21.21
N GLY A 175 10.84 -4.98 -21.84
CA GLY A 175 11.76 -4.44 -22.85
C GLY A 175 11.95 -5.38 -24.04
N THR A 176 12.87 -5.06 -24.94
CA THR A 176 13.32 -5.97 -26.00
C THR A 176 14.08 -7.13 -25.36
N GLY A 177 13.49 -8.33 -25.35
CA GLY A 177 14.12 -9.52 -24.76
C GLY A 177 14.10 -9.59 -23.23
N GLN A 178 13.53 -8.59 -22.53
CA GLN A 178 13.53 -8.53 -21.07
C GLN A 178 12.16 -8.88 -20.49
N VAL A 179 12.16 -9.84 -19.55
CA VAL A 179 10.98 -10.27 -18.79
C VAL A 179 11.04 -9.70 -17.37
N GLU A 180 9.89 -9.29 -16.86
CA GLU A 180 9.64 -8.96 -15.48
C GLU A 180 8.73 -10.03 -14.87
N CYS A 181 9.13 -10.56 -13.72
CA CYS A 181 8.39 -11.60 -13.01
C CYS A 181 7.86 -11.04 -11.69
N THR A 182 6.57 -11.19 -11.44
CA THR A 182 5.94 -10.79 -10.17
C THR A 182 5.21 -11.99 -9.57
N CYS A 183 5.52 -12.38 -8.33
CA CYS A 183 4.83 -13.48 -7.67
C CYS A 183 3.31 -13.24 -7.62
N LEU A 184 2.53 -14.32 -7.74
CA LEU A 184 1.08 -14.28 -7.62
C LEU A 184 0.67 -13.88 -6.20
N GLN A 185 -0.57 -13.39 -6.04
CA GLN A 185 -1.10 -13.02 -4.74
C GLN A 185 -1.01 -14.19 -3.74
N GLY A 186 -0.49 -13.91 -2.55
CA GLY A 186 -0.27 -14.92 -1.50
C GLY A 186 1.09 -15.63 -1.57
N TYR A 187 1.93 -15.32 -2.57
CA TYR A 187 3.30 -15.78 -2.67
C TYR A 187 4.30 -14.65 -2.39
N LEU A 188 5.47 -14.99 -1.87
CA LEU A 188 6.55 -14.07 -1.54
C LEU A 188 7.84 -14.47 -2.25
N GLY A 189 8.53 -13.50 -2.86
CA GLY A 189 9.80 -13.73 -3.54
C GLY A 189 10.09 -12.70 -4.62
N ASN A 190 11.04 -13.02 -5.51
CA ASN A 190 11.52 -12.12 -6.57
C ASN A 190 10.90 -12.41 -7.94
N GLY A 191 9.84 -13.22 -8.01
CA GLY A 191 9.17 -13.62 -9.25
C GLY A 191 9.87 -14.74 -10.03
N LYS A 192 11.19 -14.92 -9.86
CA LYS A 192 11.92 -16.09 -10.37
C LYS A 192 11.85 -17.27 -9.41
N VAL A 193 11.75 -16.97 -8.12
CA VAL A 193 11.48 -17.93 -7.04
C VAL A 193 10.36 -17.34 -6.19
N CYS A 194 9.27 -18.08 -6.05
CA CYS A 194 8.09 -17.67 -5.28
C CYS A 194 7.73 -18.72 -4.23
N TYR A 195 7.75 -18.33 -2.96
CA TYR A 195 7.39 -19.19 -1.84
C TYR A 195 5.93 -18.98 -1.45
N GLY A 196 5.20 -20.09 -1.28
CA GLY A 196 3.84 -20.09 -0.77
C GLY A 196 3.78 -19.99 0.75
N ASN A 197 2.60 -20.25 1.32
CA ASN A 197 2.41 -20.23 2.77
C ASN A 197 3.19 -21.37 3.48
N ILE A 198 3.25 -21.32 4.81
CA ILE A 198 4.00 -22.27 5.65
C ILE A 198 3.67 -23.73 5.30
N ILE A 199 2.39 -24.08 5.13
CA ILE A 199 1.98 -25.46 4.81
C ILE A 199 2.45 -25.87 3.41
N GLN A 200 2.30 -24.99 2.41
CA GLN A 200 2.81 -25.25 1.05
C GLN A 200 4.33 -25.41 1.07
N ARG A 201 5.04 -24.59 1.85
CA ARG A 201 6.50 -24.66 1.98
C ARG A 201 6.93 -25.98 2.63
N LEU A 202 6.28 -26.41 3.69
CA LEU A 202 6.52 -27.72 4.33
C LEU A 202 6.31 -28.89 3.36
N ASN A 203 5.21 -28.87 2.61
CA ASN A 203 4.94 -29.90 1.61
C ASN A 203 6.03 -29.91 0.53
N SER A 204 6.42 -28.74 0.02
CA SER A 204 7.49 -28.64 -1.00
C SER A 204 8.80 -29.25 -0.51
N LEU A 205 9.23 -28.95 0.71
CA LEU A 205 10.45 -29.49 1.32
C LEU A 205 10.40 -31.01 1.53
N ASN A 206 9.21 -31.53 1.85
CA ASN A 206 9.02 -32.96 2.09
C ASN A 206 8.90 -33.79 0.81
N THR A 207 8.54 -33.19 -0.33
CA THR A 207 8.35 -33.89 -1.61
C THR A 207 9.40 -33.58 -2.65
N GLU A 208 10.32 -32.65 -2.39
CA GLU A 208 11.40 -32.28 -3.31
C GLU A 208 12.30 -33.51 -3.60
N PRO A 209 12.38 -33.98 -4.86
CA PRO A 209 13.20 -35.14 -5.20
C PRO A 209 14.68 -34.88 -4.92
N GLY A 210 15.32 -35.73 -4.12
CA GLY A 210 16.71 -35.54 -3.71
C GLY A 210 16.95 -34.39 -2.72
N GLY A 211 15.90 -33.67 -2.30
CA GLY A 211 16.01 -32.60 -1.31
C GLY A 211 16.37 -33.15 0.08
N GLN A 212 17.09 -32.34 0.86
CA GLN A 212 17.59 -32.71 2.21
C GLN A 212 16.48 -33.23 3.14
N TRP A 213 15.27 -32.69 3.03
CA TRP A 213 14.13 -33.00 3.90
C TRP A 213 13.09 -33.91 3.26
N SER A 214 13.39 -34.47 2.08
CA SER A 214 12.49 -35.34 1.35
C SER A 214 12.07 -36.54 2.22
N GLY A 215 10.76 -36.67 2.46
CA GLY A 215 10.15 -37.67 3.33
C GLY A 215 10.45 -37.55 4.82
N GLN A 216 11.15 -36.49 5.28
CA GLN A 216 11.57 -36.33 6.68
C GLN A 216 10.62 -35.48 7.54
N LEU A 217 9.59 -34.85 6.94
CA LEU A 217 8.69 -33.91 7.63
C LEU A 217 7.23 -34.41 7.70
N SER A 218 6.93 -35.60 7.17
CA SER A 218 5.57 -36.17 7.11
C SER A 218 4.84 -36.19 8.47
N ASN A 219 5.54 -36.51 9.57
CA ASN A 219 4.95 -36.51 10.91
C ASN A 219 4.55 -35.10 11.37
N ALA A 220 5.40 -34.11 11.10
CA ALA A 220 5.13 -32.71 11.42
C ALA A 220 3.97 -32.16 10.59
N ILE A 221 3.94 -32.45 9.28
CA ILE A 221 2.83 -32.06 8.40
C ILE A 221 1.50 -32.63 8.93
N SER A 222 1.49 -33.89 9.36
CA SER A 222 0.31 -34.51 9.97
C SER A 222 -0.10 -33.84 11.28
N LEU A 223 0.84 -33.46 12.14
CA LEU A 223 0.55 -32.76 13.40
C LEU A 223 -0.03 -31.36 13.13
N PHE A 224 0.63 -30.57 12.29
CA PHE A 224 0.19 -29.22 11.96
C PHE A 224 -1.08 -29.17 11.10
N GLY A 225 -1.53 -30.33 10.59
CA GLY A 225 -2.85 -30.53 10.01
C GLY A 225 -3.98 -30.03 10.91
N SER A 226 -3.85 -30.18 12.25
CA SER A 226 -4.84 -29.70 13.22
C SER A 226 -5.02 -28.17 13.27
N VAL A 227 -4.06 -27.40 12.72
CA VAL A 227 -4.09 -25.93 12.63
C VAL A 227 -3.84 -25.44 11.18
N SER A 228 -4.09 -26.30 10.20
CA SER A 228 -3.74 -26.08 8.79
C SER A 228 -4.33 -24.79 8.21
N TRP A 229 -5.60 -24.50 8.50
CA TRP A 229 -6.25 -23.28 8.02
C TRP A 229 -5.54 -22.02 8.51
N SER A 230 -5.16 -21.96 9.79
CA SER A 230 -4.45 -20.82 10.36
C SER A 230 -3.07 -20.63 9.71
N LEU A 231 -2.33 -21.72 9.51
CA LEU A 231 -0.99 -21.67 8.89
C LEU A 231 -1.01 -21.43 7.37
N GLN A 232 -2.18 -21.49 6.74
CA GLN A 232 -2.34 -21.14 5.32
C GLN A 232 -2.75 -19.68 5.10
N ASN A 233 -3.53 -19.12 6.03
CA ASN A 233 -4.25 -17.86 5.81
C ASN A 233 -3.89 -16.72 6.77
N LEU A 234 -3.24 -17.03 7.90
CA LEU A 234 -2.91 -16.07 8.95
C LEU A 234 -1.39 -15.95 9.12
N GLY A 235 -0.95 -14.90 9.82
CA GLY A 235 0.46 -14.64 10.06
C GLY A 235 0.79 -13.16 10.20
N PRO A 236 2.08 -12.81 10.35
CA PRO A 236 3.22 -13.71 10.22
C PRO A 236 3.47 -14.60 11.45
N PHE A 237 3.96 -15.82 11.22
CA PHE A 237 4.39 -16.75 12.28
C PHE A 237 5.80 -17.29 12.05
N THR A 238 6.47 -17.69 13.13
CA THR A 238 7.69 -18.51 13.05
C THR A 238 7.37 -19.91 13.55
N LEU A 239 7.57 -20.91 12.70
CA LEU A 239 7.24 -22.31 12.98
C LEU A 239 8.51 -23.14 13.18
N PHE A 240 8.60 -23.81 14.32
CA PHE A 240 9.64 -24.80 14.61
C PHE A 240 9.15 -26.20 14.22
N VAL A 241 9.79 -26.83 13.25
CA VAL A 241 9.30 -28.04 12.58
C VAL A 241 10.17 -29.23 12.95
N PRO A 242 9.67 -30.16 13.80
CA PRO A 242 10.43 -31.36 14.15
C PRO A 242 10.53 -32.33 12.97
N ILE A 243 11.73 -32.85 12.71
CA ILE A 243 11.92 -33.96 11.77
C ILE A 243 11.26 -35.24 12.30
N ASN A 244 10.96 -36.20 11.42
CA ASN A 244 10.32 -37.47 11.78
C ASN A 244 11.05 -38.20 12.92
N LYS A 245 12.38 -38.17 12.96
CA LYS A 245 13.20 -38.75 14.04
C LYS A 245 12.93 -38.09 15.40
N GLY A 246 12.52 -36.83 15.42
CA GLY A 246 12.16 -36.08 16.61
C GLY A 246 10.88 -36.53 17.29
N PHE A 247 10.05 -37.34 16.62
CA PHE A 247 8.84 -37.96 17.17
C PHE A 247 9.07 -39.36 17.76
N ARG A 248 10.32 -39.84 17.85
CA ARG A 248 10.60 -41.18 18.39
C ARG A 248 10.00 -41.35 19.80
N GLY A 249 9.24 -42.44 19.98
CA GLY A 249 8.53 -42.72 21.23
C GLY A 249 7.17 -42.03 21.34
N THR A 250 6.72 -41.29 20.32
CA THR A 250 5.43 -40.60 20.32
C THR A 250 4.68 -40.88 19.01
N SER A 251 3.53 -41.56 19.12
CA SER A 251 2.67 -41.83 17.97
C SER A 251 1.91 -40.57 17.57
N VAL A 252 2.18 -40.06 16.37
CA VAL A 252 1.46 -38.88 15.82
C VAL A 252 -0.03 -39.14 15.72
N LYS A 253 -0.44 -40.35 15.30
CA LYS A 253 -1.86 -40.72 15.22
C LYS A 253 -2.57 -40.61 16.58
N THR A 254 -1.89 -40.99 17.65
CA THR A 254 -2.42 -40.91 19.01
C THR A 254 -2.43 -39.45 19.50
N LEU A 255 -1.41 -38.66 19.16
CA LEU A 255 -1.39 -37.23 19.47
C LEU A 255 -2.54 -36.48 18.78
N THR A 256 -2.78 -36.76 17.50
CA THR A 256 -3.81 -36.09 16.70
C THR A 256 -5.22 -36.59 17.00
N ALA A 257 -5.37 -37.71 17.70
CA ALA A 257 -6.69 -38.20 18.14
C ALA A 257 -7.34 -37.26 19.16
N ASP A 258 -6.53 -36.60 20.00
CA ASP A 258 -6.99 -35.56 20.92
C ASP A 258 -6.75 -34.18 20.29
N GLN A 259 -7.80 -33.63 19.68
CA GLN A 259 -7.70 -32.38 18.92
C GLN A 259 -7.26 -31.19 19.79
N SER A 260 -7.62 -31.16 21.08
CA SER A 260 -7.25 -30.08 21.99
C SER A 260 -5.76 -30.15 22.34
N LYS A 261 -5.25 -31.35 22.66
CA LYS A 261 -3.81 -31.54 22.89
C LYS A 261 -2.98 -31.32 21.63
N ALA A 262 -3.45 -31.78 20.47
CA ALA A 262 -2.77 -31.55 19.20
C ALA A 262 -2.65 -30.06 18.89
N LYS A 263 -3.72 -29.29 19.04
CA LYS A 263 -3.72 -27.82 18.86
C LYS A 263 -2.77 -27.12 19.83
N TYR A 264 -2.79 -27.49 21.11
CA TYR A 264 -1.89 -26.92 22.10
C TYR A 264 -0.42 -27.22 21.75
N LEU A 265 -0.09 -28.45 21.37
CA LEU A 265 1.24 -28.84 20.93
C LEU A 265 1.68 -28.08 19.67
N CYS A 266 0.76 -27.82 18.73
CA CYS A 266 1.04 -26.98 17.57
C CYS A 266 1.42 -25.56 18.01
N LYS A 267 0.64 -24.95 18.91
CA LYS A 267 0.92 -23.60 19.45
C LYS A 267 2.28 -23.53 20.16
N MET A 268 2.71 -24.61 20.81
CA MET A 268 4.05 -24.69 21.43
C MET A 268 5.19 -24.61 20.41
N HIS A 269 4.97 -25.01 19.16
CA HIS A 269 5.97 -24.94 18.09
C HIS A 269 5.89 -23.64 17.27
N LEU A 270 4.97 -22.75 17.63
CA LEU A 270 4.70 -21.53 16.90
C LEU A 270 5.05 -20.33 17.75
N VAL A 271 5.59 -19.31 17.09
CA VAL A 271 5.85 -18.00 17.67
C VAL A 271 5.15 -16.95 16.83
N ALA A 272 4.61 -15.93 17.49
CA ALA A 272 4.02 -14.78 16.81
C ALA A 272 5.12 -13.93 16.15
N GLY A 273 4.91 -13.52 14.90
CA GLY A 273 5.89 -12.71 14.16
C GLY A 273 6.94 -13.53 13.42
N VAL A 274 7.82 -12.82 12.71
CA VAL A 274 8.98 -13.40 12.01
C VAL A 274 10.20 -13.28 12.90
N MET A 275 10.84 -14.40 13.20
CA MET A 275 12.02 -14.47 14.06
C MET A 275 13.16 -15.18 13.33
N PRO A 276 14.03 -14.42 12.64
CA PRO A 276 15.24 -14.93 12.02
C PRO A 276 16.20 -15.54 13.03
N PHE A 277 17.12 -16.37 12.54
CA PHE A 277 18.16 -17.00 13.36
C PHE A 277 19.04 -15.99 14.09
N ASP A 278 19.32 -14.84 13.49
CA ASP A 278 20.08 -13.77 14.13
C ASP A 278 19.36 -13.15 15.32
N THR A 279 18.02 -13.05 15.26
CA THR A 279 17.20 -12.63 16.40
C THR A 279 17.28 -13.68 17.49
N LEU A 280 17.08 -14.95 17.12
CA LEU A 280 17.18 -16.10 18.00
C LEU A 280 18.53 -16.16 18.75
N LYS A 281 19.64 -15.85 18.10
CA LYS A 281 20.98 -15.78 18.73
C LYS A 281 21.14 -14.64 19.73
N LYS A 282 20.47 -13.51 19.49
CA LYS A 282 20.56 -12.31 20.35
C LYS A 282 19.62 -12.39 21.55
N THR A 283 18.55 -13.17 21.43
CA THR A 283 17.52 -13.31 22.46
C THR A 283 17.76 -14.58 23.27
N ASP A 284 18.05 -14.44 24.56
CA ASP A 284 18.16 -15.58 25.48
C ASP A 284 16.82 -16.31 25.68
N VAL A 285 15.70 -15.59 25.51
CA VAL A 285 14.34 -16.09 25.73
C VAL A 285 13.40 -15.63 24.61
N PHE A 286 12.58 -16.56 24.12
CA PHE A 286 11.46 -16.30 23.21
C PHE A 286 10.15 -16.91 23.73
N TYR A 287 9.02 -16.50 23.16
CA TYR A 287 7.69 -16.90 23.64
C TYR A 287 6.87 -17.58 22.55
N THR A 288 6.24 -18.71 22.89
CA THR A 288 5.38 -19.45 21.97
C THR A 288 3.98 -18.82 21.88
N LEU A 289 3.15 -19.28 20.94
CA LEU A 289 1.75 -18.86 20.84
C LEU A 289 0.88 -19.29 22.04
N THR A 290 1.40 -20.09 22.98
CA THR A 290 0.69 -20.36 24.25
C THR A 290 0.99 -19.31 25.32
N GLY A 291 2.02 -18.47 25.13
CA GLY A 291 2.55 -17.56 26.15
C GLY A 291 3.72 -18.16 26.95
N LYS A 292 4.04 -19.45 26.76
CA LYS A 292 5.18 -20.09 27.42
C LYS A 292 6.50 -19.59 26.87
N SER A 293 7.45 -19.33 27.77
CA SER A 293 8.81 -18.99 27.42
C SER A 293 9.64 -20.22 27.04
N ALA A 294 10.62 -19.98 26.19
CA ALA A 294 11.60 -20.94 25.72
C ALA A 294 12.98 -20.28 25.73
N GLU A 295 13.97 -21.04 26.15
CA GLU A 295 15.35 -20.60 26.26
C GLU A 295 16.13 -21.05 25.04
N THR A 296 17.07 -20.20 24.65
CA THR A 296 18.07 -20.47 23.65
C THR A 296 19.41 -20.66 24.34
N ASP A 297 20.13 -21.70 23.96
CA ASP A 297 21.47 -21.95 24.47
C ASP A 297 22.38 -22.19 23.26
N THR A 298 23.23 -21.21 22.99
CA THR A 298 24.35 -21.37 22.08
C THR A 298 25.46 -22.04 22.88
N ALA A 299 25.82 -23.28 22.51
CA ALA A 299 26.98 -23.92 23.13
C ALA A 299 28.20 -23.00 22.96
N GLU A 300 28.68 -22.44 24.08
CA GLU A 300 29.57 -21.26 24.15
C GLU A 300 30.83 -21.33 23.29
N GLY A 301 31.33 -20.15 22.87
CA GLY A 301 32.78 -19.97 22.73
C GLY A 301 33.36 -18.92 21.78
N VAL A 302 32.81 -17.70 21.60
CA VAL A 302 33.64 -16.57 21.12
C VAL A 302 33.30 -15.30 21.91
N ARG A 303 34.11 -15.01 22.93
CA ARG A 303 34.29 -13.62 23.39
C ARG A 303 34.84 -12.83 22.21
N GLN A 304 34.22 -11.68 21.93
CA GLN A 304 34.63 -10.74 20.90
C GLN A 304 36.16 -10.58 20.86
N ALA A 305 36.79 -11.11 19.81
CA ALA A 305 38.12 -10.66 19.39
C ALA A 305 37.90 -9.56 18.36
N GLU A 306 38.11 -8.34 18.82
CA GLU A 306 38.20 -7.11 18.04
C GLU A 306 39.29 -7.27 16.96
N TRP A 307 38.91 -7.31 15.69
CA TRP A 307 39.85 -7.45 14.57
C TRP A 307 40.27 -6.05 14.09
N LYS A 308 41.54 -5.68 14.31
CA LYS A 308 42.22 -4.58 13.62
C LYS A 308 42.62 -5.02 12.20
N PRO A 309 42.52 -4.16 11.18
CA PRO A 309 42.86 -4.55 9.82
C PRO A 309 44.34 -4.29 9.55
N GLU A 310 45.10 -5.33 9.20
CA GLU A 310 46.36 -5.17 8.46
C GLU A 310 46.46 -6.20 7.34
N GLY A 311 46.83 -5.71 6.14
CA GLY A 311 47.61 -6.47 5.18
C GLY A 311 46.87 -7.06 3.98
N VAL A 312 46.59 -6.22 2.98
CA VAL A 312 46.30 -6.64 1.60
C VAL A 312 47.50 -7.38 1.00
N ARG A 313 47.28 -8.55 0.39
CA ARG A 313 48.08 -9.03 -0.76
C ARG A 313 47.17 -9.62 -1.83
N GLN A 314 47.32 -9.07 -3.03
CA GLN A 314 46.67 -9.48 -4.28
C GLN A 314 47.16 -10.87 -4.71
N ALA A 315 46.24 -11.72 -5.20
CA ALA A 315 46.58 -12.86 -6.04
C ALA A 315 45.61 -12.94 -7.23
N GLU A 316 46.22 -13.29 -8.34
CA GLU A 316 45.87 -13.04 -9.74
C GLU A 316 44.97 -14.16 -10.31
N TRP A 317 44.08 -13.80 -11.25
CA TRP A 317 43.11 -14.71 -11.86
C TRP A 317 43.72 -15.50 -13.04
N LYS A 318 43.53 -16.82 -13.07
CA LYS A 318 43.50 -17.62 -14.31
C LYS A 318 42.29 -18.57 -14.34
N PRO A 319 41.64 -18.76 -15.51
CA PRO A 319 40.41 -19.51 -15.64
C PRO A 319 40.69 -20.98 -15.98
N GLU A 320 39.99 -21.90 -15.31
CA GLU A 320 39.42 -23.17 -15.82
C GLU A 320 39.30 -24.21 -14.68
N GLY A 321 38.11 -24.81 -14.57
CA GLY A 321 37.85 -25.97 -13.70
C GLY A 321 37.08 -25.65 -12.42
N VAL A 322 35.77 -25.43 -12.54
CA VAL A 322 34.85 -25.46 -11.39
C VAL A 322 34.78 -26.89 -10.86
N ARG A 323 35.65 -27.23 -9.91
CA ARG A 323 35.30 -28.20 -8.88
C ARG A 323 34.40 -27.45 -7.91
N GLN A 324 33.18 -27.94 -7.72
CA GLN A 324 32.30 -27.47 -6.65
C GLN A 324 33.09 -27.53 -5.34
N ALA A 325 33.41 -26.35 -4.81
CA ALA A 325 33.82 -26.22 -3.43
C ALA A 325 32.62 -26.70 -2.61
N GLU A 326 32.74 -27.90 -2.07
CA GLU A 326 31.87 -28.43 -1.03
C GLU A 326 31.89 -27.42 0.12
N TRP A 327 30.82 -26.63 0.23
CA TRP A 327 30.57 -25.79 1.40
C TRP A 327 30.38 -26.73 2.59
N LYS A 328 31.46 -26.98 3.33
CA LYS A 328 31.36 -27.48 4.70
C LYS A 328 30.97 -26.28 5.58
N PRO A 329 29.86 -26.33 6.33
CA PRO A 329 29.55 -25.30 7.30
C PRO A 329 30.70 -25.23 8.31
N GLU A 330 31.41 -24.11 8.34
CA GLU A 330 32.34 -23.77 9.40
C GLU A 330 31.57 -23.71 10.71
N GLY A 331 31.84 -24.66 11.61
CA GLY A 331 31.58 -24.55 13.04
C GLY A 331 30.17 -24.06 13.41
N ASP A 332 29.13 -24.79 13.02
CA ASP A 332 27.78 -24.54 13.56
C ASP A 332 27.83 -24.72 15.08
N ALA A 333 27.85 -23.60 15.81
CA ALA A 333 27.35 -23.57 17.16
C ALA A 333 25.90 -24.03 17.09
N LEU A 334 25.68 -25.33 17.29
CA LEU A 334 24.37 -25.97 17.24
C LEU A 334 23.49 -25.29 18.28
N MET A 335 22.71 -24.31 17.84
CA MET A 335 21.84 -23.55 18.70
C MET A 335 20.77 -24.50 19.24
N LYS A 336 20.72 -24.61 20.55
CA LYS A 336 19.81 -25.50 21.23
C LYS A 336 18.63 -24.70 21.76
N ILE A 337 17.44 -25.24 21.58
CA ILE A 337 16.20 -24.66 22.07
C ILE A 337 15.57 -25.57 23.11
N ARG A 338 14.99 -24.98 24.15
CA ARG A 338 14.31 -25.70 25.21
C ARG A 338 13.15 -24.87 25.74
N ILE A 339 11.95 -25.43 25.74
CA ILE A 339 10.82 -24.83 26.45
C ILE A 339 11.11 -24.82 27.96
N HIS A 340 10.87 -23.70 28.62
CA HIS A 340 11.04 -23.59 30.07
C HIS A 340 10.14 -24.62 30.78
N GLY A 341 10.72 -25.42 31.69
CA GLY A 341 10.04 -26.53 32.36
C GLY A 341 10.02 -27.86 31.60
N SER A 342 10.38 -27.90 30.31
CA SER A 342 10.60 -29.16 29.58
C SER A 342 11.94 -29.78 29.97
N ARG A 343 12.10 -31.10 29.88
CA ARG A 343 13.42 -31.78 29.97
C ARG A 343 14.05 -32.05 28.61
N LYS A 344 13.30 -31.82 27.52
CA LYS A 344 13.75 -32.07 26.14
C LYS A 344 14.41 -30.81 25.58
N LYS A 345 15.66 -30.98 25.13
CA LYS A 345 16.42 -29.95 24.41
C LYS A 345 16.56 -30.37 22.96
N GLY A 346 16.04 -29.54 22.06
CA GLY A 346 16.16 -29.69 20.60
C GLY A 346 17.30 -28.84 20.06
N THR A 347 17.74 -29.12 18.85
CA THR A 347 18.69 -28.28 18.09
C THR A 347 18.05 -27.85 16.79
N ILE A 348 18.38 -26.65 16.33
CA ILE A 348 18.01 -26.16 15.01
C ILE A 348 18.89 -26.88 13.99
N ALA A 349 18.27 -27.59 13.04
CA ALA A 349 18.92 -28.34 11.99
C ALA A 349 18.97 -27.57 10.66
N GLN A 350 18.00 -26.69 10.42
CA GLN A 350 18.08 -25.65 9.40
C GLN A 350 17.27 -24.44 9.86
N SER A 351 17.80 -23.23 9.65
CA SER A 351 17.12 -21.99 9.98
C SER A 351 16.68 -21.20 8.73
N ASP A 352 15.86 -20.18 8.96
CA ASP A 352 15.54 -19.09 8.02
C ASP A 352 14.88 -19.55 6.71
N ILE A 353 14.06 -20.60 6.79
CA ILE A 353 13.27 -21.05 5.65
C ILE A 353 12.07 -20.10 5.49
N ILE A 354 12.11 -19.30 4.42
CA ILE A 354 11.09 -18.30 4.12
C ILE A 354 9.78 -18.96 3.63
N ALA A 355 8.65 -18.40 4.09
CA ALA A 355 7.30 -18.65 3.59
C ALA A 355 6.55 -17.31 3.43
N SER A 356 5.45 -17.27 2.66
CA SER A 356 4.74 -16.01 2.39
C SER A 356 4.02 -15.41 3.59
N ASN A 357 3.68 -16.23 4.59
CA ASN A 357 3.03 -15.82 5.84
C ASN A 357 3.90 -16.12 7.06
N GLY A 358 5.22 -16.22 6.91
CA GLY A 358 6.10 -16.46 8.05
C GLY A 358 7.46 -17.07 7.73
N MET A 359 8.03 -17.73 8.72
CA MET A 359 9.34 -18.35 8.67
C MET A 359 9.30 -19.74 9.31
N ILE A 360 10.17 -20.63 8.85
CA ILE A 360 10.28 -22.00 9.31
C ILE A 360 11.72 -22.26 9.79
N HIS A 361 11.85 -22.87 10.96
CA HIS A 361 13.10 -23.46 11.46
C HIS A 361 12.89 -24.95 11.64
N ILE A 362 13.71 -25.79 11.00
CA ILE A 362 13.63 -27.25 11.16
C ILE A 362 14.45 -27.64 12.38
N ILE A 363 13.87 -28.46 13.25
CA ILE A 363 14.46 -28.89 14.51
C ILE A 363 14.52 -30.41 14.61
N ASN A 364 15.48 -30.91 15.38
CA ASN A 364 15.70 -32.36 15.48
C ASN A 364 14.75 -33.11 16.45
N LYS A 365 14.02 -32.39 17.30
CA LYS A 365 13.16 -32.95 18.35
C LYS A 365 11.85 -32.20 18.47
N LEU A 366 10.80 -32.93 18.81
CA LEU A 366 9.52 -32.36 19.20
C LEU A 366 9.69 -31.49 20.46
N MET A 367 9.23 -30.25 20.41
CA MET A 367 9.10 -29.40 21.59
C MET A 367 8.01 -30.00 22.49
N ASP A 368 8.37 -30.34 23.72
CA ASP A 368 7.48 -31.07 24.62
C ASP A 368 6.30 -30.20 25.06
N SER A 369 5.13 -30.81 25.26
CA SER A 369 4.02 -30.16 25.93
C SER A 369 4.32 -30.06 27.42
N VAL A 370 4.81 -28.91 27.86
CA VAL A 370 4.81 -28.57 29.29
C VAL A 370 3.35 -28.36 29.71
N ALA A 371 2.98 -28.87 30.89
CA ALA A 371 1.64 -28.71 31.43
C ALA A 371 1.22 -27.24 31.40
N ALA A 372 0.01 -26.98 30.91
CA ALA A 372 -0.54 -25.63 30.90
C ALA A 372 -0.68 -25.15 32.34
N THR A 373 -0.42 -23.86 32.60
CA THR A 373 -0.64 -23.31 33.96
C THR A 373 -2.13 -23.22 34.27
N VAL A 374 -2.97 -23.10 33.23
CA VAL A 374 -4.43 -23.21 33.30
C VAL A 374 -4.86 -24.23 32.26
N GLU A 375 -5.47 -25.34 32.69
CA GLU A 375 -5.89 -26.39 31.78
C GLU A 375 -7.10 -25.98 30.96
N SER A 376 -7.08 -26.32 29.67
CA SER A 376 -8.23 -26.11 28.79
C SER A 376 -9.26 -27.20 29.00
N ASN A 377 -10.50 -26.82 29.25
CA ASN A 377 -11.60 -27.76 29.40
C ASN A 377 -12.86 -27.24 28.70
N ALA A 378 -13.16 -27.82 27.53
CA ALA A 378 -14.32 -27.45 26.72
C ALA A 378 -15.68 -27.80 27.36
N GLN A 379 -15.69 -28.54 28.48
CA GLN A 379 -16.90 -28.93 29.20
C GLN A 379 -17.20 -28.02 30.39
N GLU A 380 -16.20 -27.27 30.87
CA GLU A 380 -16.32 -26.38 32.01
C GLU A 380 -16.55 -24.92 31.61
N ASN A 381 -17.39 -24.24 32.38
CA ASN A 381 -17.63 -22.82 32.18
C ASN A 381 -16.41 -22.00 32.62
N LEU A 382 -16.16 -20.90 31.92
CA LEU A 382 -15.06 -19.98 32.20
C LEU A 382 -14.99 -19.55 33.67
N MET A 383 -16.13 -19.28 34.31
CA MET A 383 -16.18 -18.88 35.72
C MET A 383 -15.69 -19.97 36.67
N LYS A 384 -15.88 -21.25 36.33
CA LYS A 384 -15.36 -22.38 37.13
C LYS A 384 -13.84 -22.47 37.01
N ILE A 385 -13.32 -22.29 35.79
CA ILE A 385 -11.86 -22.25 35.54
C ILE A 385 -11.21 -21.08 36.27
N VAL A 386 -11.89 -19.92 36.33
CA VAL A 386 -11.41 -18.74 37.07
C VAL A 386 -11.47 -18.95 38.58
N SER A 387 -12.52 -19.57 39.13
CA SER A 387 -12.66 -19.83 40.57
C SER A 387 -11.66 -20.85 41.10
N ASP A 388 -11.30 -21.85 40.30
CA ASP A 388 -10.34 -22.89 40.71
C ASP A 388 -8.90 -22.34 40.78
N TYR A 389 -8.66 -21.17 40.17
CA TYR A 389 -7.36 -20.51 40.16
C TYR A 389 -7.33 -19.35 41.18
N GLY A 390 -6.97 -19.65 42.42
CA GLY A 390 -7.02 -18.72 43.59
C GLY A 390 -6.24 -17.40 43.46
N LYS A 391 -5.55 -17.13 42.34
CA LYS A 391 -5.02 -15.79 42.02
C LYS A 391 -6.11 -14.81 41.59
N PHE A 392 -7.33 -15.27 41.27
CA PHE A 392 -8.44 -14.44 40.83
C PHE A 392 -9.47 -14.10 41.91
N ASP A 393 -9.30 -14.53 43.17
CA ASP A 393 -10.23 -14.25 44.28
C ASP A 393 -10.51 -12.74 44.45
N LYS A 394 -9.48 -11.91 44.17
CA LYS A 394 -9.58 -10.46 44.20
C LYS A 394 -10.50 -9.90 43.11
N PHE A 395 -10.56 -10.55 41.94
CA PHE A 395 -11.47 -10.23 40.84
C PHE A 395 -12.91 -10.61 41.19
N GLU A 396 -13.13 -11.71 41.90
CA GLU A 396 -14.45 -12.13 42.36
C GLU A 396 -15.02 -11.16 43.41
N SER A 397 -14.18 -10.68 44.34
CA SER A 397 -14.57 -9.64 45.31
C SER A 397 -14.95 -8.30 44.65
N LEU A 398 -14.43 -8.02 43.45
CA LEU A 398 -14.74 -6.84 42.64
C LEU A 398 -16.04 -7.01 41.84
N LEU A 399 -16.63 -8.20 41.71
CA LEU A 399 -17.91 -8.36 40.98
C LEU A 399 -19.11 -7.75 41.73
N GLN A 400 -18.92 -7.26 42.96
CA GLN A 400 -19.97 -6.71 43.82
C GLN A 400 -20.11 -5.17 43.79
N GLY A 401 -19.43 -4.45 42.88
CA GLY A 401 -19.35 -2.97 42.91
C GLY A 401 -19.88 -2.18 41.69
N HIS A 402 -20.23 -0.91 41.98
CA HIS A 402 -20.70 0.24 41.18
C HIS A 402 -20.40 0.32 39.66
N ASN A 403 -21.16 1.15 38.93
CA ASN A 403 -21.12 1.35 37.45
C ASN A 403 -19.72 1.39 36.79
N LYS A 404 -18.72 2.04 37.41
CA LYS A 404 -17.33 2.09 36.89
C LYS A 404 -16.67 0.70 36.79
N LEU A 405 -17.05 -0.22 37.68
CA LEU A 405 -16.50 -1.57 37.75
C LEU A 405 -17.12 -2.49 36.70
N VAL A 406 -18.42 -2.32 36.43
CA VAL A 406 -19.09 -2.99 35.31
C VAL A 406 -18.42 -2.63 33.98
N GLU A 407 -18.05 -1.36 33.79
CA GLU A 407 -17.34 -0.91 32.59
C GLU A 407 -15.92 -1.47 32.50
N LEU A 408 -15.17 -1.49 33.62
CA LEU A 408 -13.86 -2.15 33.69
C LEU A 408 -13.96 -3.63 33.29
N LEU A 409 -14.94 -4.36 33.80
CA LEU A 409 -15.16 -5.77 33.50
C LEU A 409 -15.54 -5.98 32.03
N ARG A 410 -16.44 -5.16 31.48
CA ARG A 410 -16.78 -5.18 30.05
C ARG A 410 -15.57 -4.90 29.16
N ASN A 411 -14.58 -4.15 29.64
CA ASN A 411 -13.33 -3.92 28.92
C ASN A 411 -12.38 -5.14 28.88
N HIS A 412 -12.63 -6.16 29.71
CA HIS A 412 -11.89 -7.42 29.70
C HIS A 412 -12.62 -8.54 28.94
N ILE A 413 -13.83 -8.27 28.43
CA ILE A 413 -14.64 -9.25 27.70
C ILE A 413 -14.72 -8.82 26.23
N VAL A 414 -14.42 -9.73 25.32
CA VAL A 414 -14.52 -9.52 23.87
C VAL A 414 -15.62 -10.43 23.32
N PRO A 415 -16.63 -9.89 22.61
CA PRO A 415 -17.66 -10.71 21.97
C PRO A 415 -17.08 -11.58 20.83
N SER A 416 -17.58 -12.82 20.72
CA SER A 416 -16.93 -13.98 20.09
C SER A 416 -16.53 -13.88 18.59
N THR A 417 -15.62 -14.79 18.20
CA THR A 417 -14.87 -15.06 16.94
C THR A 417 -13.48 -14.42 16.80
N ALA A 418 -13.21 -13.28 17.43
CA ALA A 418 -11.92 -12.58 17.32
C ALA A 418 -10.80 -13.10 18.25
N LEU A 419 -11.12 -13.91 19.26
CA LEU A 419 -10.19 -14.33 20.32
C LEU A 419 -9.45 -15.65 20.03
N ASP A 420 -9.43 -16.13 18.79
CA ASP A 420 -8.43 -17.14 18.44
C ASP A 420 -7.03 -16.54 18.43
N VAL A 421 -6.03 -17.18 19.05
CA VAL A 421 -4.69 -16.60 19.14
C VAL A 421 -4.09 -16.33 17.76
N PHE A 422 -4.41 -17.16 16.77
CA PHE A 422 -3.98 -16.94 15.39
C PHE A 422 -4.60 -15.67 14.79
N ASN A 423 -5.90 -15.44 15.04
CA ASN A 423 -6.61 -14.24 14.59
C ASN A 423 -6.15 -13.00 15.37
N ALA A 424 -5.95 -13.13 16.68
CA ALA A 424 -5.56 -12.05 17.57
C ALA A 424 -4.17 -11.50 17.22
N VAL A 425 -3.22 -12.37 16.85
CA VAL A 425 -1.90 -11.94 16.38
C VAL A 425 -1.95 -11.34 14.97
N SER A 426 -2.85 -11.83 14.11
CA SER A 426 -2.97 -11.34 12.72
C SER A 426 -3.83 -10.08 12.60
N SER A 427 -4.67 -9.80 13.60
CA SER A 427 -5.57 -8.64 13.68
C SER A 427 -5.22 -7.79 14.90
N PRO A 428 -4.48 -6.69 14.73
CA PRO A 428 -3.91 -5.94 15.85
C PRO A 428 -4.94 -5.16 16.66
N ARG A 429 -6.22 -5.14 16.28
CA ARG A 429 -7.27 -4.37 16.97
C ARG A 429 -8.48 -5.24 17.26
N ILE A 430 -8.92 -5.22 18.50
CA ILE A 430 -10.08 -5.96 18.99
C ILE A 430 -10.99 -5.00 19.77
N VAL A 431 -12.30 -5.11 19.58
CA VAL A 431 -13.29 -4.28 20.29
C VAL A 431 -13.88 -5.08 21.46
N THR A 432 -13.92 -4.46 22.64
CA THR A 432 -14.45 -5.07 23.87
C THR A 432 -15.95 -4.81 24.02
N MET A 433 -16.60 -5.49 24.98
CA MET A 433 -17.99 -5.21 25.35
C MET A 433 -18.17 -3.80 25.96
N ALA A 434 -17.08 -3.13 26.36
CA ALA A 434 -17.09 -1.71 26.75
C ALA A 434 -16.96 -0.75 25.56
N ASN A 435 -17.01 -1.26 24.32
CA ASN A 435 -16.78 -0.52 23.08
C ASN A 435 -15.42 0.19 23.05
N GLN A 436 -14.42 -0.40 23.70
CA GLN A 436 -13.05 0.08 23.71
C GLN A 436 -12.21 -0.75 22.76
N VAL A 437 -11.21 -0.12 22.15
CA VAL A 437 -10.27 -0.80 21.25
C VAL A 437 -9.06 -1.26 22.06
N LEU A 438 -8.85 -2.57 22.12
CA LEU A 438 -7.61 -3.18 22.56
C LEU A 438 -6.68 -3.34 21.36
N THR A 439 -5.41 -3.02 21.56
CA THR A 439 -4.35 -3.15 20.56
C THR A 439 -3.45 -4.32 20.92
N ILE A 440 -3.21 -5.22 19.97
CA ILE A 440 -2.32 -6.36 20.11
C ILE A 440 -1.01 -6.06 19.39
N ASN A 441 0.07 -6.12 20.15
CA ASN A 441 1.43 -5.97 19.65
C ASN A 441 2.24 -7.23 19.93
N VAL A 442 3.24 -7.48 19.09
CA VAL A 442 4.16 -8.62 19.23
C VAL A 442 5.59 -8.08 19.19
N THR A 443 6.42 -8.48 20.14
CA THR A 443 7.85 -8.13 20.18
C THR A 443 8.68 -8.99 19.24
N GLU A 444 9.95 -8.62 19.00
CA GLU A 444 10.87 -9.39 18.17
C GLU A 444 11.12 -10.82 18.67
N ASN A 445 11.03 -11.05 19.99
CA ASN A 445 11.12 -12.38 20.61
C ASN A 445 9.77 -13.11 20.74
N GLY A 446 8.71 -12.59 20.09
CA GLY A 446 7.42 -13.26 20.00
C GLY A 446 6.47 -13.08 21.19
N GLN A 447 6.79 -12.22 22.15
CA GLN A 447 5.91 -11.91 23.28
C GLN A 447 4.67 -11.15 22.78
N ILE A 448 3.49 -11.67 23.11
CA ILE A 448 2.21 -11.02 22.81
C ILE A 448 1.88 -10.03 23.92
N LEU A 449 1.47 -8.81 23.55
CA LEU A 449 1.02 -7.75 24.45
C LEU A 449 -0.37 -7.25 24.06
N VAL A 450 -1.21 -6.97 25.06
CA VAL A 450 -2.54 -6.37 24.89
C VAL A 450 -2.56 -5.01 25.60
N ASN A 451 -2.63 -3.91 24.84
CA ASN A 451 -2.49 -2.55 25.36
C ASN A 451 -1.24 -2.36 26.26
N GLY A 452 -0.15 -3.07 25.93
CA GLY A 452 1.11 -3.05 26.69
C GLY A 452 1.17 -4.04 27.87
N ALA A 453 0.06 -4.69 28.25
CA ALA A 453 0.07 -5.77 29.24
C ALA A 453 0.54 -7.08 28.61
N VAL A 454 1.44 -7.80 29.28
CA VAL A 454 2.04 -9.04 28.78
C VAL A 454 1.03 -10.19 28.84
N VAL A 455 0.91 -10.98 27.77
CA VAL A 455 0.11 -12.21 27.78
C VAL A 455 0.93 -13.36 28.34
N LEU A 456 0.51 -13.89 29.50
CA LEU A 456 1.15 -15.00 30.20
C LEU A 456 0.64 -16.37 29.72
N GLU A 457 -0.66 -16.47 29.46
CA GLU A 457 -1.30 -17.65 28.88
C GLU A 457 -2.31 -17.21 27.81
N ALA A 458 -2.25 -17.84 26.64
CA ALA A 458 -3.03 -17.43 25.48
C ALA A 458 -4.05 -18.50 25.06
N ALA A 459 -5.30 -18.06 24.91
CA ALA A 459 -6.40 -18.84 24.33
C ALA A 459 -6.63 -20.21 25.01
N VAL A 460 -6.76 -20.22 26.34
CA VAL A 460 -7.20 -21.38 27.12
C VAL A 460 -8.68 -21.63 26.79
N GLU A 461 -9.01 -22.84 26.34
CA GLU A 461 -10.35 -23.16 25.85
C GLU A 461 -11.32 -23.52 26.98
N ALA A 462 -12.50 -22.92 26.96
CA ALA A 462 -13.60 -23.15 27.90
C ALA A 462 -14.91 -23.39 27.14
N LYS A 463 -15.92 -23.95 27.81
CA LYS A 463 -17.24 -24.24 27.20
C LYS A 463 -17.91 -23.03 26.54
N ASN A 464 -17.76 -21.86 27.14
CA ASN A 464 -18.45 -20.62 26.75
C ASN A 464 -17.50 -19.52 26.23
N GLY A 465 -16.22 -19.83 25.97
CA GLY A 465 -15.27 -18.83 25.50
C GLY A 465 -13.82 -19.26 25.60
N ARG A 466 -12.93 -18.28 25.59
CA ARG A 466 -11.48 -18.48 25.74
C ARG A 466 -10.91 -17.50 26.74
N LEU A 467 -9.99 -17.97 27.58
CA LEU A 467 -9.31 -17.14 28.56
C LEU A 467 -7.93 -16.71 28.03
N TYR A 468 -7.60 -15.45 28.29
CA TYR A 468 -6.24 -14.90 28.15
C TYR A 468 -5.82 -14.39 29.52
N VAL A 469 -4.68 -14.86 30.02
CA VAL A 469 -4.13 -14.42 31.29
C VAL A 469 -3.12 -13.32 31.00
N LEU A 470 -3.35 -12.14 31.58
CA LEU A 470 -2.52 -10.95 31.38
C LEU A 470 -1.75 -10.59 32.66
N ASP A 471 -0.54 -10.07 32.50
CA ASP A 471 0.21 -9.42 33.56
C ASP A 471 -0.21 -7.94 33.65
N GLY A 472 -1.39 -7.70 34.20
CA GLY A 472 -1.96 -6.37 34.39
C GLY A 472 -3.47 -6.30 34.21
N VAL A 473 -4.02 -5.11 34.43
CA VAL A 473 -5.46 -4.82 34.32
C VAL A 473 -5.71 -3.84 33.18
N LEU A 474 -6.57 -4.21 32.23
CA LEU A 474 -6.97 -3.39 31.10
C LEU A 474 -7.91 -2.27 31.56
N THR A 475 -7.33 -1.14 31.96
CA THR A 475 -8.09 0.00 32.47
C THR A 475 -8.52 0.92 31.31
N PRO A 476 -9.83 1.02 30.99
CA PRO A 476 -10.29 1.88 29.91
C PRO A 476 -10.09 3.36 30.26
N SER A 477 -9.92 4.23 29.26
CA SER A 477 -9.74 5.67 29.47
C SER A 477 -10.95 6.34 30.10
N SER A 478 -12.16 5.80 29.86
CA SER A 478 -13.43 6.31 30.37
C SER A 478 -13.55 6.31 31.90
N ILE A 479 -12.85 5.40 32.59
CA ILE A 479 -12.89 5.31 34.05
C ILE A 479 -11.69 5.96 34.73
N LYS A 480 -10.77 6.59 33.98
CA LYS A 480 -9.62 7.27 34.56
C LYS A 480 -10.02 8.66 35.08
N PRO A 481 -9.66 9.03 36.32
CA PRO A 481 -9.06 8.21 37.37
C PRO A 481 -10.10 7.27 38.05
N VAL A 482 -9.67 6.03 38.34
CA VAL A 482 -10.55 4.95 38.83
C VAL A 482 -11.14 5.31 40.21
N LEU A 483 -10.34 5.95 41.06
CA LEU A 483 -10.77 6.45 42.36
C LEU A 483 -11.15 7.94 42.27
N PRO A 484 -12.31 8.36 42.79
CA PRO A 484 -12.57 9.77 43.04
C PRO A 484 -11.58 10.27 44.10
N HIS A 485 -10.94 11.40 43.82
CA HIS A 485 -9.96 12.04 44.70
C HIS A 485 -10.59 13.19 45.50
N ARG A 486 -11.71 13.76 45.03
CA ARG A 486 -12.50 14.80 45.70
C ARG A 486 -13.79 14.24 46.29
N CYS A 487 -14.04 14.51 47.56
CA CYS A 487 -15.21 14.10 48.34
C CYS A 487 -15.68 15.27 49.21
N ASP A 488 -16.11 16.37 48.59
CA ASP A 488 -16.52 17.59 49.29
C ASP A 488 -17.66 17.31 50.28
N ILE A 489 -17.55 17.87 51.48
CA ILE A 489 -18.48 17.62 52.59
C ILE A 489 -19.48 18.77 52.67
N ASN A 490 -20.77 18.44 52.61
CA ASN A 490 -21.86 19.40 52.79
C ASN A 490 -22.28 19.44 54.26
N GLU A 491 -21.98 20.54 54.95
CA GLU A 491 -22.41 20.76 56.33
C GLU A 491 -23.47 21.85 56.40
N THR A 492 -24.55 21.60 57.16
CA THR A 492 -25.51 22.64 57.51
C THR A 492 -25.01 23.41 58.72
N LYS A 493 -24.73 24.71 58.55
CA LYS A 493 -24.32 25.61 59.64
C LYS A 493 -25.40 26.64 59.91
N ALA A 494 -25.64 26.86 61.20
CA ALA A 494 -26.54 27.89 61.67
C ALA A 494 -25.80 29.23 61.74
N ILE A 495 -26.12 30.17 60.85
CA ILE A 495 -25.58 31.52 60.83
C ILE A 495 -26.61 32.53 61.34
N LYS A 496 -26.13 33.67 61.84
CA LYS A 496 -26.98 34.76 62.30
C LYS A 496 -27.38 35.65 61.12
N GLY A 497 -28.68 35.85 60.92
CA GLY A 497 -29.23 36.80 59.95
C GLY A 497 -29.06 38.26 60.38
N PRO A 498 -29.57 39.21 59.59
CA PRO A 498 -29.54 40.63 59.95
C PRO A 498 -30.36 40.90 61.23
N CYS A 499 -29.88 41.84 62.06
CA CYS A 499 -30.60 42.26 63.25
C CYS A 499 -31.77 43.17 62.89
N VAL A 500 -32.98 42.81 63.30
CA VAL A 500 -34.22 43.56 63.00
C VAL A 500 -35.09 43.72 64.24
N SER A 501 -36.17 44.49 64.12
CA SER A 501 -37.23 44.52 65.12
C SER A 501 -37.77 43.12 65.38
N CYS A 502 -37.82 42.66 66.64
CA CYS A 502 -38.32 41.34 67.01
C CYS A 502 -39.76 41.08 66.51
N SER A 503 -40.59 42.13 66.44
CA SER A 503 -41.95 42.06 65.90
C SER A 503 -42.00 41.82 64.39
N LYS A 504 -40.93 42.18 63.66
CA LYS A 504 -40.79 41.98 62.21
C LYS A 504 -39.96 40.75 61.82
N LEU A 505 -39.58 39.91 62.79
CA LEU A 505 -38.72 38.75 62.57
C LEU A 505 -39.35 37.67 61.67
N LYS A 506 -40.68 37.52 61.68
CA LYS A 506 -41.39 36.62 60.74
C LYS A 506 -41.33 37.09 59.28
N VAL A 507 -40.93 38.35 59.05
CA VAL A 507 -40.82 38.97 57.71
C VAL A 507 -39.36 39.14 57.29
N SER A 508 -38.38 38.91 58.19
CA SER A 508 -36.96 38.96 57.85
C SER A 508 -36.52 37.70 57.11
N GLN A 509 -36.34 37.82 55.80
CA GLN A 509 -35.73 36.77 54.99
C GLN A 509 -34.25 36.63 55.41
N CYS A 510 -33.85 35.40 55.72
CA CYS A 510 -32.43 35.05 55.79
C CYS A 510 -31.77 35.47 54.47
N SER A 511 -30.67 36.22 54.54
CA SER A 511 -29.92 36.66 53.35
C SER A 511 -29.30 35.48 52.59
N SER A 512 -29.02 34.38 53.28
CA SER A 512 -28.71 33.07 52.72
C SER A 512 -29.12 31.98 53.72
N GLY A 513 -29.69 30.87 53.22
CA GLY A 513 -30.18 29.77 54.05
C GLY A 513 -31.65 29.90 54.47
N VAL A 514 -32.13 28.91 55.23
CA VAL A 514 -33.54 28.77 55.64
C VAL A 514 -33.70 29.14 57.12
N PHE A 515 -34.71 29.94 57.44
CA PHE A 515 -35.00 30.33 58.81
C PHE A 515 -35.42 29.12 59.66
N THR A 516 -34.74 28.93 60.80
CA THR A 516 -34.94 27.75 61.67
C THR A 516 -36.09 27.89 62.67
N GLY A 517 -36.78 29.04 62.69
CA GLY A 517 -37.84 29.32 63.67
C GLY A 517 -37.34 29.86 65.01
N THR A 518 -36.02 29.93 65.23
CA THR A 518 -35.41 30.46 66.46
C THR A 518 -34.66 31.77 66.20
N SER A 519 -34.62 32.65 67.21
CA SER A 519 -33.94 33.94 67.13
C SER A 519 -33.19 34.27 68.40
N ILE A 520 -32.12 35.04 68.25
CA ILE A 520 -31.30 35.52 69.36
C ILE A 520 -31.68 36.97 69.63
N TYR A 521 -32.15 37.24 70.85
CA TYR A 521 -32.42 38.57 71.37
C TYR A 521 -31.12 39.25 71.83
N GLY A 522 -31.02 40.57 71.68
CA GLY A 522 -29.90 41.35 72.22
C GLY A 522 -28.96 41.92 71.17
N CYS A 523 -29.25 41.77 69.87
CA CYS A 523 -28.51 42.47 68.83
C CYS A 523 -28.98 43.91 68.71
N LEU A 524 -28.19 44.79 68.10
CA LEU A 524 -28.52 46.21 67.92
C LEU A 524 -28.99 46.46 66.49
N TYR A 525 -30.16 47.07 66.34
CA TYR A 525 -30.68 47.55 65.06
C TYR A 525 -31.13 49.01 65.18
N ILE A 526 -31.25 49.69 64.05
CA ILE A 526 -31.61 51.10 63.99
C ILE A 526 -33.11 51.22 63.73
N MET A 527 -33.86 51.83 64.65
CA MET A 527 -35.28 52.14 64.43
C MET A 527 -35.42 53.48 63.69
N PRO A 528 -36.01 53.52 62.48
CA PRO A 528 -36.21 54.76 61.75
C PRO A 528 -37.29 55.63 62.42
N ILE A 529 -37.01 56.93 62.57
CA ILE A 529 -37.90 57.91 63.22
C ILE A 529 -39.04 58.35 62.27
N SER A 530 -38.83 58.22 60.96
CA SER A 530 -39.82 58.46 59.90
C SER A 530 -39.47 57.64 58.65
N SER A 531 -40.42 57.42 57.74
CA SER A 531 -40.22 56.65 56.50
C SER A 531 -39.19 57.23 55.53
N LEU A 532 -38.64 58.43 55.78
CA LEU A 532 -37.86 59.22 54.82
C LEU A 532 -36.50 59.73 55.34
N THR A 533 -36.02 59.32 56.52
CA THR A 533 -34.73 59.78 57.07
C THR A 533 -33.85 58.66 57.59
N THR A 534 -32.55 58.69 57.26
CA THR A 534 -31.51 57.72 57.68
C THR A 534 -31.06 57.86 59.14
N ASN A 535 -31.57 58.84 59.88
CA ASN A 535 -31.28 58.99 61.31
C ASN A 535 -32.34 58.23 62.11
N GLY A 536 -31.88 57.17 62.79
CA GLY A 536 -32.69 56.37 63.71
C GLY A 536 -31.97 56.18 65.04
N PHE A 537 -32.70 55.74 66.06
CA PHE A 537 -32.11 55.47 67.36
C PHE A 537 -31.72 53.99 67.49
N PRO A 538 -30.59 53.67 68.14
CA PRO A 538 -30.18 52.30 68.42
C PRO A 538 -31.19 51.65 69.37
N ALA A 539 -31.74 50.51 68.94
CA ALA A 539 -32.67 49.71 69.72
C ALA A 539 -32.24 48.24 69.77
N THR A 540 -32.62 47.55 70.84
CA THR A 540 -32.38 46.12 70.96
C THR A 540 -33.35 45.36 70.07
N GLY A 541 -32.81 44.56 69.15
CA GLY A 541 -33.54 43.75 68.19
C GLY A 541 -33.26 42.26 68.36
N CYS A 542 -33.78 41.51 67.40
CA CYS A 542 -33.61 40.07 67.29
C CYS A 542 -32.95 39.71 65.96
N SER A 543 -32.05 38.73 66.01
CA SER A 543 -31.40 38.14 64.83
C SER A 543 -31.95 36.74 64.59
N ALA A 544 -32.45 36.48 63.39
CA ALA A 544 -32.89 35.16 62.96
C ALA A 544 -31.70 34.18 62.91
N LEU A 545 -31.92 32.92 63.29
CA LEU A 545 -30.95 31.84 63.10
C LEU A 545 -31.28 31.10 61.79
N CYS A 546 -30.35 31.12 60.84
CA CYS A 546 -30.54 30.65 59.46
C CYS A 546 -29.65 29.43 59.19
N ASN A 547 -30.24 28.33 58.73
CA ASN A 547 -29.48 27.16 58.29
C ASN A 547 -29.01 27.34 56.86
N THR A 548 -27.70 27.41 56.66
CA THR A 548 -27.08 27.44 55.34
C THR A 548 -26.25 26.18 55.11
N THR A 549 -26.26 25.66 53.89
CA THR A 549 -25.41 24.53 53.50
C THR A 549 -24.07 25.10 53.02
N VAL A 550 -22.99 24.76 53.71
CA VAL A 550 -21.62 25.13 53.33
C VAL A 550 -20.92 23.89 52.80
N MET A 551 -20.37 23.99 51.58
CA MET A 551 -19.57 22.93 50.97
C MET A 551 -18.11 23.13 51.37
N THR A 552 -17.51 22.13 51.99
CA THR A 552 -16.12 22.16 52.46
C THR A 552 -15.28 21.27 51.54
N PRO A 553 -14.28 21.82 50.82
CA PRO A 553 -13.43 21.03 49.95
C PRO A 553 -12.72 19.94 50.74
N ALA A 554 -12.89 18.68 50.35
CA ALA A 554 -12.31 17.56 51.09
C ALA A 554 -11.82 16.45 50.15
N CYS A 555 -10.77 15.76 50.57
CA CYS A 555 -10.22 14.63 49.84
C CYS A 555 -10.90 13.33 50.26
N CYS A 556 -11.09 12.43 49.31
CA CYS A 556 -11.53 11.09 49.63
C CYS A 556 -10.47 10.36 50.47
N LYS A 557 -10.89 9.37 51.26
CA LYS A 557 -10.01 8.54 52.10
C LYS A 557 -8.80 8.01 51.31
N GLY A 558 -7.61 8.15 51.87
CA GLY A 558 -6.35 7.76 51.22
C GLY A 558 -5.75 8.81 50.27
N PHE A 559 -6.30 10.03 50.24
CA PHE A 559 -5.76 11.19 49.52
C PHE A 559 -5.60 12.41 50.46
N TYR A 560 -4.62 13.26 50.22
CA TYR A 560 -4.33 14.43 51.04
C TYR A 560 -3.81 15.63 50.23
N GLY A 561 -3.86 16.81 50.84
CA GLY A 561 -3.37 18.05 50.25
C GLY A 561 -4.39 18.78 49.36
N PRO A 562 -4.06 19.99 48.90
CA PRO A 562 -4.96 20.85 48.12
C PRO A 562 -5.37 20.25 46.79
N ASP A 563 -4.59 19.31 46.24
CA ASP A 563 -4.88 18.60 44.99
C ASP A 563 -5.37 17.16 45.20
N CYS A 564 -5.57 16.73 46.45
CA CYS A 564 -5.93 15.36 46.82
C CYS A 564 -5.00 14.31 46.17
N THR A 565 -3.72 14.43 46.48
CA THR A 565 -2.67 13.48 46.06
C THR A 565 -2.73 12.19 46.89
N PRO A 566 -2.32 11.03 46.35
CA PRO A 566 -2.38 9.76 47.07
C PRO A 566 -1.49 9.76 48.30
N CYS A 567 -1.97 9.17 49.40
CA CYS A 567 -1.15 8.96 50.59
C CYS A 567 0.03 8.00 50.36
N PRO A 568 1.17 8.20 51.05
CA PRO A 568 2.19 7.17 51.18
C PRO A 568 1.57 5.88 51.74
N GLY A 569 1.88 4.71 51.15
CA GLY A 569 1.27 3.42 51.54
C GLY A 569 -0.03 3.06 50.79
N GLY A 570 -0.61 4.00 50.02
CA GLY A 570 -1.77 3.76 49.15
C GLY A 570 -3.13 3.84 49.86
N HIS A 571 -4.22 3.64 49.11
CA HIS A 571 -5.60 3.80 49.60
C HIS A 571 -6.00 2.80 50.69
N LEU A 572 -5.51 1.55 50.61
CA LEU A 572 -5.87 0.48 51.55
C LEU A 572 -5.11 0.56 52.88
N ALA A 573 -3.91 1.14 52.87
CA ALA A 573 -3.06 1.28 54.05
C ALA A 573 -2.37 2.65 54.04
N PRO A 574 -3.12 3.73 54.26
CA PRO A 574 -2.54 5.07 54.30
C PRO A 574 -1.51 5.16 55.43
N CYS A 575 -0.36 5.80 55.17
CA CYS A 575 0.80 5.82 56.06
C CYS A 575 1.31 4.43 56.47
N SER A 576 1.17 3.42 55.62
CA SER A 576 1.54 2.02 55.93
C SER A 576 0.87 1.48 57.21
N GLY A 577 -0.33 1.96 57.53
CA GLY A 577 -1.10 1.55 58.70
C GLY A 577 -0.67 2.18 60.03
N ARG A 578 0.15 3.24 60.00
CA ARG A 578 0.66 3.93 61.21
C ARG A 578 -0.05 5.25 61.55
N GLY A 579 -0.98 5.69 60.72
CA GLY A 579 -1.72 6.94 60.91
C GLY A 579 -2.88 6.81 61.91
N VAL A 580 -3.23 7.93 62.57
CA VAL A 580 -4.43 8.06 63.42
C VAL A 580 -5.50 8.73 62.58
N GLU A 581 -6.64 8.05 62.40
CA GLU A 581 -7.77 8.41 61.52
C GLU A 581 -7.49 8.37 59.99
N ASP A 582 -8.56 8.27 59.21
CA ASP A 582 -8.61 8.02 57.77
C ASP A 582 -7.99 9.11 56.87
N ILE A 583 -7.28 10.07 57.47
CA ILE A 583 -6.72 11.27 56.85
C ILE A 583 -5.21 11.29 57.06
N CYS A 584 -4.45 11.25 55.98
CA CYS A 584 -2.99 11.36 56.04
C CYS A 584 -2.59 12.81 56.26
N VAL A 585 -2.36 13.18 57.51
CA VAL A 585 -1.61 14.40 57.82
C VAL A 585 -0.13 14.04 57.68
N MET A 586 0.66 14.76 56.86
CA MET A 586 2.07 14.42 56.61
C MET A 586 2.90 14.25 57.90
N SER A 587 2.54 14.94 58.98
CA SER A 587 3.16 14.80 60.30
C SER A 587 2.96 13.43 60.96
N SER A 588 1.98 12.65 60.51
CA SER A 588 1.54 11.37 61.11
C SER A 588 1.98 10.14 60.30
N CYS A 589 2.63 10.35 59.14
CA CYS A 589 3.16 9.28 58.28
C CYS A 589 4.64 8.93 58.58
N TRP A 590 5.30 9.67 59.48
CA TRP A 590 6.72 9.52 59.84
C TRP A 590 6.90 8.91 61.23
#